data_AF-A0A094JFX2-F1
#
_entry.id   AF-A0A094JFX2-F1
#
_cell.length_a   1.000
_cell.length_b   1.000
_cell.length_c   1.000
_cell.angle_alpha   90.00
_cell.angle_beta   90.00
_cell.angle_gamma   90.00
#
_symmetry.space_group_name_H-M   'P 1'
#
loop_
_entity.id
_entity.type
_entity.pdbx_description
1 polymer ?
#
loop_
_entity_poly.entity_id
_entity_poly.type
_entity_poly.pdbx_seq_one_letter_code
_entity_poly.pdbx_strand_id
1 'polypeptide(L)'
;MNTLLAPIHRFLHCQTPAAWVAEAVKPEHLELVLIDHLICELKAAQSAMYLIRKYAVDEVSGKALLAWLQPYEDFAYRRQGDWRELPRHNRLAKTMLPRKPAPYSQELIDKMVLLIKEELHHFYQVLEIMDKRQVAYRNITSSRYASGLLRHVRTYEPEALVDKLICGAYIEARSCERFAALAPQVEPELAKFYVSLLRSEARHFEDYLQLAEQIAGGDISERVAFFGAVEAELITSADTEFRFHSGPPAKASVAD
;
A
#
# COMPACT_ATOMS: atom_id res chain seq x y z
N MET A 1 11.79 -0.04 -17.64
CA MET A 1 10.72 0.75 -16.98
C MET A 1 9.42 0.70 -17.80
N ASN A 2 9.40 1.12 -19.07
CA ASN A 2 8.17 1.15 -19.88
C ASN A 2 7.42 -0.19 -19.96
N THR A 3 8.11 -1.33 -20.09
CA THR A 3 7.43 -2.64 -20.16
C THR A 3 6.80 -3.05 -18.82
N LEU A 4 7.39 -2.66 -17.69
CA LEU A 4 6.88 -2.96 -16.35
C LEU A 4 5.63 -2.14 -16.01
N LEU A 5 5.57 -0.89 -16.47
CA LEU A 5 4.45 0.02 -16.18
C LEU A 5 3.29 -0.11 -17.18
N ALA A 6 3.46 -0.83 -18.29
CA ALA A 6 2.40 -0.98 -19.28
C ALA A 6 1.11 -1.63 -18.71
N PRO A 7 1.17 -2.69 -17.88
CA PRO A 7 -0.02 -3.23 -17.20
C PRO A 7 -0.63 -2.21 -16.23
N ILE A 8 0.20 -1.51 -15.46
CA ILE A 8 -0.21 -0.49 -14.49
C ILE A 8 -0.98 0.65 -15.18
N HIS A 9 -0.43 1.22 -16.25
CA HIS A 9 -1.07 2.29 -17.01
C HIS A 9 -2.34 1.85 -17.73
N ARG A 10 -2.50 0.55 -18.02
CA ARG A 10 -3.75 0.02 -18.58
C ARG A 10 -4.81 -0.16 -17.50
N PHE A 11 -4.41 -0.48 -16.28
CA PHE A 11 -5.31 -0.72 -15.15
C PHE A 11 -5.80 0.57 -14.49
N LEU A 12 -4.91 1.55 -14.33
CA LEU A 12 -5.26 2.85 -13.75
C LEU A 12 -5.99 3.73 -14.77
N HIS A 13 -7.04 4.42 -14.31
CA HIS A 13 -7.87 5.27 -15.19
C HIS A 13 -7.32 6.69 -15.36
N CYS A 14 -6.27 7.05 -14.62
CA CYS A 14 -5.57 8.32 -14.76
C CYS A 14 -4.10 8.18 -14.38
N GLN A 15 -3.24 9.04 -14.95
CA GLN A 15 -1.87 9.22 -14.49
C GLN A 15 -1.84 10.14 -13.26
N THR A 16 -0.77 10.06 -12.48
CA THR A 16 -0.55 10.99 -11.38
C THR A 16 -0.51 12.43 -11.92
N PRO A 17 -1.31 13.37 -11.37
CA PRO A 17 -1.32 14.75 -11.83
C PRO A 17 0.06 15.40 -11.69
N ALA A 18 0.49 16.12 -12.72
CA ALA A 18 1.76 16.87 -12.69
C ALA A 18 1.82 17.87 -11.52
N ALA A 19 0.67 18.44 -11.13
CA ALA A 19 0.55 19.30 -9.96
C ALA A 19 0.90 18.56 -8.65
N TRP A 20 0.52 17.28 -8.51
CA TRP A 20 0.91 16.49 -7.35
C TRP A 20 2.43 16.22 -7.35
N VAL A 21 3.02 15.88 -8.51
CA VAL A 21 4.48 15.66 -8.62
C VAL A 21 5.25 16.93 -8.29
N ALA A 22 4.82 18.08 -8.82
CA ALA A 22 5.46 19.37 -8.55
C ALA A 22 5.44 19.75 -7.06
N GLU A 23 4.41 19.34 -6.32
CA GLU A 23 4.33 19.52 -4.88
C GLU A 23 5.18 18.49 -4.13
N ALA A 24 5.20 17.23 -4.57
CA ALA A 24 5.93 16.13 -3.93
C ALA A 24 7.45 16.33 -3.89
N VAL A 25 8.00 17.01 -4.90
CA VAL A 25 9.46 17.22 -5.03
C VAL A 25 9.96 18.41 -4.21
N LYS A 26 9.06 19.23 -3.64
CA LYS A 26 9.46 20.31 -2.72
C LYS A 26 10.06 19.70 -1.46
N PRO A 27 11.18 20.22 -0.92
CA PRO A 27 11.85 19.61 0.23
C PRO A 27 10.93 19.31 1.42
N GLU A 28 10.10 20.28 1.82
CA GLU A 28 9.15 20.16 2.94
C GLU A 28 8.06 19.10 2.73
N HIS A 29 7.71 18.85 1.47
CA HIS A 29 6.71 17.86 1.09
C HIS A 29 7.32 16.49 0.83
N LEU A 30 8.57 16.42 0.36
CA LEU A 30 9.28 15.17 0.17
C LEU A 30 9.51 14.46 1.50
N GLU A 31 9.83 15.20 2.57
CA GLU A 31 9.88 14.66 3.93
C GLU A 31 8.53 14.07 4.36
N LEU A 32 7.43 14.79 4.07
CA LEU A 32 6.08 14.33 4.39
C LEU A 32 5.69 13.08 3.57
N VAL A 33 6.10 13.01 2.30
CA VAL A 33 5.92 11.84 1.44
C VAL A 33 6.67 10.64 2.00
N LEU A 34 7.92 10.80 2.45
CA LEU A 34 8.69 9.71 3.07
C LEU A 34 8.03 9.20 4.36
N ILE A 35 7.55 10.10 5.21
CA ILE A 35 6.84 9.72 6.45
C ILE A 35 5.53 8.99 6.12
N ASP A 36 4.76 9.46 5.13
CA ASP A 36 3.51 8.79 4.74
C ASP A 36 3.75 7.48 4.03
N HIS A 37 4.78 7.40 3.17
CA HIS A 37 5.24 6.19 2.52
C HIS A 37 5.58 5.12 3.56
N LEU A 38 6.39 5.46 4.57
CA LEU A 38 6.70 4.56 5.68
C LEU A 38 5.42 3.97 6.31
N ILE A 39 4.41 4.80 6.59
CA ILE A 39 3.15 4.35 7.17
C ILE A 39 2.31 3.54 6.17
N CYS A 40 2.40 3.82 4.87
CA CYS A 40 1.73 3.02 3.84
C CYS A 40 2.25 1.58 3.83
N GLU A 41 3.56 1.35 3.93
CA GLU A 41 4.11 -0.01 3.96
C GLU A 41 3.58 -0.81 5.16
N LEU A 42 3.53 -0.17 6.33
CA LEU A 42 2.97 -0.82 7.52
C LEU A 42 1.46 -1.08 7.35
N LYS A 43 0.71 -0.14 6.78
CA LYS A 43 -0.74 -0.31 6.53
C LYS A 43 -1.02 -1.41 5.50
N ALA A 44 -0.16 -1.59 4.49
CA ALA A 44 -0.25 -2.67 3.52
C ALA A 44 -0.05 -4.03 4.21
N ALA A 45 1.00 -4.17 5.01
CA ALA A 45 1.24 -5.35 5.85
C ALA A 45 0.06 -5.64 6.80
N GLN A 46 -0.48 -4.62 7.47
CA GLN A 46 -1.62 -4.76 8.38
C GLN A 46 -2.91 -5.19 7.64
N SER A 47 -3.13 -4.69 6.44
CA SER A 47 -4.28 -5.04 5.61
C SER A 47 -4.21 -6.49 5.16
N ALA A 48 -3.05 -6.94 4.66
CA ALA A 48 -2.83 -8.33 4.31
C ALA A 48 -2.97 -9.26 5.52
N MET A 49 -2.42 -8.87 6.68
CA MET A 49 -2.58 -9.61 7.93
C MET A 49 -4.06 -9.75 8.33
N TYR A 50 -4.85 -8.67 8.20
CA TYR A 50 -6.29 -8.71 8.45
C TYR A 50 -7.00 -9.70 7.51
N LEU A 51 -6.67 -9.70 6.21
CA LEU A 51 -7.26 -10.61 5.24
C LEU A 51 -6.97 -12.07 5.61
N ILE A 52 -5.70 -12.41 5.91
CA ILE A 52 -5.33 -13.76 6.32
C ILE A 52 -6.09 -14.18 7.58
N ARG A 53 -6.08 -13.33 8.63
CA ARG A 53 -6.70 -13.63 9.93
C ARG A 53 -8.21 -13.80 9.82
N LYS A 54 -8.87 -13.02 8.98
CA LYS A 54 -10.33 -13.07 8.84
C LYS A 54 -10.77 -14.23 7.94
N TYR A 55 -10.03 -14.54 6.88
CA TYR A 55 -10.54 -15.37 5.79
C TYR A 55 -9.82 -16.71 5.59
N ALA A 56 -8.63 -16.92 6.17
CA ALA A 56 -7.81 -18.08 5.82
C ALA A 56 -7.34 -18.93 7.01
N VAL A 57 -6.87 -18.31 8.10
CA VAL A 57 -6.14 -19.05 9.16
C VAL A 57 -6.92 -19.25 10.45
N ASP A 58 -6.47 -20.22 11.25
CA ASP A 58 -7.01 -20.47 12.59
C ASP A 58 -6.62 -19.39 13.61
N GLU A 59 -7.18 -19.46 14.81
CA GLU A 59 -6.94 -18.47 15.87
C GLU A 59 -5.46 -18.43 16.31
N VAL A 60 -4.78 -19.57 16.33
CA VAL A 60 -3.38 -19.68 16.76
C VAL A 60 -2.46 -18.99 15.77
N SER A 61 -2.67 -19.23 14.48
CA SER A 61 -1.96 -18.58 13.38
C SER A 61 -2.29 -17.08 13.34
N GLY A 62 -3.55 -16.71 13.59
CA GLY A 62 -3.97 -15.31 13.71
C GLY A 62 -3.22 -14.55 14.82
N LYS A 63 -3.04 -15.17 15.99
CA LYS A 63 -2.24 -14.60 17.09
C LYS A 63 -0.76 -14.47 16.72
N ALA A 64 -0.22 -15.44 15.98
CA ALA A 64 1.17 -15.38 15.52
C ALA A 64 1.40 -14.22 14.53
N LEU A 65 0.44 -13.96 13.62
CA LEU A 65 0.51 -12.81 12.72
C LEU A 65 0.46 -11.47 13.48
N LEU A 66 -0.42 -11.35 14.48
CA LEU A 66 -0.49 -10.15 15.33
C LEU A 66 0.84 -9.90 16.06
N ALA A 67 1.41 -10.94 16.67
CA ALA A 67 2.71 -10.84 17.35
C ALA A 67 3.86 -10.47 16.39
N TRP A 68 3.75 -10.85 15.12
CA TRP A 68 4.77 -10.54 14.11
C TRP A 68 4.79 -9.05 13.75
N LEU A 69 3.62 -8.40 13.63
CA LEU A 69 3.53 -6.97 13.29
C LEU A 69 3.76 -6.07 14.51
N GLN A 70 3.59 -6.58 15.73
CA GLN A 70 3.62 -5.79 16.96
C GLN A 70 4.87 -4.89 17.11
N PRO A 71 6.13 -5.34 16.86
CA PRO A 71 7.29 -4.46 16.98
C PRO A 71 7.25 -3.24 16.05
N TYR A 72 6.69 -3.41 14.85
CA TYR A 72 6.54 -2.33 13.87
C TYR A 72 5.45 -1.35 14.29
N GLU A 73 4.34 -1.86 14.86
CA GLU A 73 3.27 -1.04 15.43
C GLU A 73 3.72 -0.25 16.67
N ASP A 74 4.48 -0.89 17.56
CA ASP A 74 5.07 -0.27 18.74
C ASP A 74 5.99 0.89 18.33
N PHE A 75 6.81 0.69 17.30
CA PHE A 75 7.66 1.73 16.76
C PHE A 75 6.84 2.86 16.11
N ALA A 76 6.00 2.55 15.12
CA ALA A 76 5.30 3.55 14.33
C ALA A 76 4.26 4.33 15.15
N TYR A 77 3.45 3.66 15.95
CA TYR A 77 2.30 4.31 16.60
C TYR A 77 2.57 4.70 18.06
N ARG A 78 3.43 3.95 18.76
CA ARG A 78 3.70 4.15 20.19
C ARG A 78 5.06 4.78 20.48
N ARG A 79 5.91 4.95 19.45
CA ARG A 79 7.30 5.44 19.56
C ARG A 79 8.14 4.62 20.54
N GLN A 80 7.97 3.30 20.49
CA GLN A 80 8.67 2.35 21.35
C GLN A 80 9.63 1.48 20.55
N GLY A 81 10.78 1.14 21.14
CA GLY A 81 11.82 0.33 20.51
C GLY A 81 12.81 1.12 19.65
N ASP A 82 13.75 0.39 19.03
CA ASP A 82 14.72 0.92 18.07
C ASP A 82 14.45 0.30 16.70
N TRP A 83 14.27 1.15 15.69
CA TRP A 83 13.99 0.71 14.33
C TRP A 83 15.11 -0.17 13.75
N ARG A 84 16.35 -0.01 14.24
CA ARG A 84 17.51 -0.83 13.84
C ARG A 84 17.38 -2.29 14.26
N GLU A 85 16.47 -2.60 15.18
CA GLU A 85 16.21 -3.98 15.62
C GLU A 85 15.07 -4.66 14.83
N LEU A 86 14.23 -3.90 14.13
CA LEU A 86 13.09 -4.42 13.36
C LEU A 86 13.44 -5.52 12.36
N PRO A 87 14.58 -5.49 11.63
CA PRO A 87 14.95 -6.57 10.72
C PRO A 87 15.06 -7.94 11.39
N ARG A 88 15.39 -8.00 12.69
CA ARG A 88 15.44 -9.26 13.46
C ARG A 88 14.06 -9.90 13.59
N HIS A 89 13.00 -9.10 13.46
CA HIS A 89 11.61 -9.51 13.54
C HIS A 89 10.97 -9.75 12.17
N ASN A 90 11.70 -9.61 11.05
CA ASN A 90 11.13 -9.77 9.69
C ASN A 90 10.87 -11.24 9.27
N ARG A 91 10.92 -12.18 10.21
CA ARG A 91 10.63 -13.60 9.95
C ARG A 91 9.48 -14.08 10.82
N LEU A 92 8.45 -14.60 10.16
CA LEU A 92 7.38 -15.32 10.81
C LEU A 92 7.91 -16.67 11.31
N ALA A 93 7.94 -16.85 12.64
CA ALA A 93 8.52 -18.04 13.28
C ALA A 93 7.65 -19.31 13.19
N LYS A 94 6.40 -19.19 12.70
CA LYS A 94 5.42 -20.29 12.69
C LYS A 94 4.86 -20.52 11.29
N THR A 95 4.64 -21.78 10.95
CA THR A 95 3.84 -22.18 9.78
C THR A 95 2.38 -21.77 10.01
N MET A 96 1.76 -21.15 9.01
CA MET A 96 0.35 -20.78 9.06
C MET A 96 -0.52 -22.00 8.73
N LEU A 97 -1.53 -22.26 9.55
CA LEU A 97 -2.46 -23.37 9.34
C LEU A 97 -3.84 -22.84 8.90
N PRO A 98 -4.41 -23.37 7.80
CA PRO A 98 -5.72 -22.94 7.34
C PRO A 98 -6.83 -23.39 8.29
N ARG A 99 -7.80 -22.51 8.58
CA ARG A 99 -8.93 -22.80 9.50
C ARG A 99 -9.92 -23.80 8.91
N LYS A 100 -10.22 -23.64 7.63
CA LYS A 100 -11.06 -24.52 6.81
C LYS A 100 -10.48 -24.50 5.39
N PRO A 101 -10.34 -25.63 4.71
CA PRO A 101 -9.84 -25.64 3.33
C PRO A 101 -10.93 -25.07 2.41
N ALA A 102 -10.85 -23.78 2.08
CA ALA A 102 -11.45 -23.26 0.85
C ALA A 102 -10.40 -23.36 -0.27
N PRO A 103 -10.82 -23.50 -1.55
CA PRO A 103 -9.89 -23.65 -2.67
C PRO A 103 -8.84 -22.53 -2.75
N TYR A 104 -9.19 -21.31 -2.34
CA TYR A 104 -8.31 -20.14 -2.35
C TYR A 104 -7.50 -19.94 -1.05
N SER A 105 -7.75 -20.71 0.02
CA SER A 105 -7.20 -20.40 1.35
C SER A 105 -5.67 -20.45 1.39
N GLN A 106 -5.06 -21.47 0.80
CA GLN A 106 -3.60 -21.61 0.82
C GLN A 106 -2.93 -20.54 -0.03
N GLU A 107 -3.46 -20.27 -1.22
CA GLU A 107 -2.93 -19.24 -2.12
C GLU A 107 -3.05 -17.84 -1.52
N LEU A 108 -4.18 -17.53 -0.86
CA LEU A 108 -4.35 -16.29 -0.11
C LEU A 108 -3.32 -16.17 1.02
N ILE A 109 -3.07 -17.25 1.77
CA ILE A 109 -2.04 -17.26 2.84
C ILE A 109 -0.66 -16.99 2.23
N ASP A 110 -0.27 -17.73 1.20
CA ASP A 110 1.07 -17.68 0.64
C ASP A 110 1.38 -16.30 0.02
N LYS A 111 0.46 -15.76 -0.79
CA LYS A 111 0.59 -14.43 -1.40
C LYS A 111 0.62 -13.33 -0.34
N MET A 112 -0.31 -13.35 0.63
CA MET A 112 -0.37 -12.30 1.65
C MET A 112 0.80 -12.37 2.65
N VAL A 113 1.29 -13.56 3.01
CA VAL A 113 2.50 -13.69 3.86
C VAL A 113 3.74 -13.18 3.13
N LEU A 114 3.87 -13.46 1.82
CA LEU A 114 4.97 -12.92 1.02
C LEU A 114 4.89 -11.39 0.97
N LEU A 115 3.71 -10.83 0.66
CA LEU A 115 3.48 -9.39 0.66
C LEU A 115 3.88 -8.77 2.01
N ILE A 116 3.40 -9.30 3.14
CA ILE A 116 3.76 -8.77 4.46
C ILE A 116 5.29 -8.72 4.66
N LYS A 117 6.03 -9.76 4.26
CA LYS A 117 7.51 -9.76 4.38
C LYS A 117 8.15 -8.66 3.54
N GLU A 118 7.64 -8.44 2.33
CA GLU A 118 8.15 -7.43 1.41
C GLU A 118 7.82 -6.03 1.92
N GLU A 119 6.61 -5.77 2.39
CA GLU A 119 6.24 -4.47 2.95
C GLU A 119 6.97 -4.13 4.24
N LEU A 120 7.18 -5.10 5.13
CA LEU A 120 8.00 -4.88 6.33
C LEU A 120 9.47 -4.64 5.97
N HIS A 121 9.94 -5.19 4.85
CA HIS A 121 11.27 -4.88 4.33
C HIS A 121 11.32 -3.46 3.75
N HIS A 122 10.33 -3.06 2.95
CA HIS A 122 10.22 -1.70 2.41
C HIS A 122 10.13 -0.68 3.54
N PHE A 123 9.31 -0.93 4.57
CA PHE A 123 9.19 -0.12 5.78
C PHE A 123 10.57 0.18 6.39
N TYR A 124 11.39 -0.86 6.55
CA TYR A 124 12.75 -0.71 7.06
C TYR A 124 13.65 0.10 6.11
N GLN A 125 13.58 -0.12 4.80
CA GLN A 125 14.36 0.65 3.82
C GLN A 125 13.99 2.14 3.82
N VAL A 126 12.70 2.47 4.00
CA VAL A 126 12.26 3.86 4.14
C VAL A 126 12.86 4.50 5.41
N LEU A 127 12.94 3.76 6.52
CA LEU A 127 13.61 4.24 7.74
C LEU A 127 15.10 4.52 7.53
N GLU A 128 15.81 3.64 6.81
CA GLU A 128 17.22 3.87 6.47
C GLU A 128 17.40 5.16 5.66
N ILE A 129 16.50 5.41 4.70
CA ILE A 129 16.51 6.63 3.89
C ILE A 129 16.20 7.86 4.76
N MET A 130 15.18 7.79 5.61
CA MET A 130 14.84 8.87 6.52
C MET A 130 15.98 9.22 7.47
N ASP A 131 16.67 8.22 8.04
CA ASP A 131 17.83 8.40 8.93
C ASP A 131 18.99 9.09 8.19
N LYS A 132 19.35 8.62 6.98
CA LYS A 132 20.41 9.25 6.17
C LYS A 132 20.08 10.70 5.80
N ARG A 133 18.81 11.00 5.56
CA ARG A 133 18.32 12.35 5.20
C ARG A 133 18.02 13.22 6.41
N GLN A 134 18.18 12.71 7.63
CA GLN A 134 17.84 13.41 8.87
C GLN A 134 16.36 13.85 8.94
N VAL A 135 15.47 13.08 8.32
CA VAL A 135 14.02 13.34 8.36
C VAL A 135 13.49 12.92 9.71
N ALA A 136 13.06 13.89 10.52
CA ALA A 136 12.49 13.62 11.83
C ALA A 136 11.14 12.90 11.71
N TYR A 137 11.01 11.76 12.38
CA TYR A 137 9.76 11.02 12.42
C TYR A 137 8.68 11.81 13.20
N ARG A 138 7.53 12.02 12.55
CA ARG A 138 6.34 12.65 13.15
C ARG A 138 5.09 11.88 12.78
N ASN A 139 4.10 11.92 13.67
CA ASN A 139 2.81 11.29 13.41
C ASN A 139 2.04 12.17 12.44
N ILE A 140 1.46 11.57 11.41
CA ILE A 140 0.62 12.25 10.43
C ILE A 140 -0.70 11.49 10.28
N THR A 141 -1.77 12.20 9.95
CA THR A 141 -3.07 11.60 9.61
C THR A 141 -2.98 10.88 8.27
N SER A 142 -3.80 9.85 8.06
CA SER A 142 -3.91 9.21 6.75
C SER A 142 -4.72 10.08 5.78
N SER A 143 -4.40 9.99 4.49
CA SER A 143 -5.22 10.63 3.45
C SER A 143 -6.62 10.01 3.35
N ARG A 144 -7.50 10.68 2.62
CA ARG A 144 -8.83 10.17 2.28
C ARG A 144 -8.82 8.99 1.29
N TYR A 145 -7.69 8.63 0.70
CA TYR A 145 -7.62 7.70 -0.44
C TYR A 145 -8.15 6.30 -0.11
N ALA A 146 -7.47 5.56 0.76
CA ALA A 146 -7.86 4.18 1.10
C ALA A 146 -9.26 4.14 1.75
N SER A 147 -9.57 5.10 2.64
CA SER A 147 -10.91 5.17 3.24
C SER A 147 -12.00 5.52 2.22
N GLY A 148 -11.68 6.31 1.18
CA GLY A 148 -12.55 6.63 0.06
C GLY A 148 -12.92 5.38 -0.75
N LEU A 149 -11.93 4.55 -1.10
CA LEU A 149 -12.17 3.26 -1.76
C LEU A 149 -13.02 2.33 -0.87
N LEU A 150 -12.62 2.15 0.38
CA LEU A 150 -13.26 1.19 1.30
C LEU A 150 -14.74 1.51 1.61
N ARG A 151 -15.19 2.76 1.44
CA ARG A 151 -16.61 3.15 1.59
C ARG A 151 -17.52 2.45 0.59
N HIS A 152 -16.99 2.00 -0.54
CA HIS A 152 -17.78 1.35 -1.57
C HIS A 152 -17.77 -0.18 -1.48
N VAL A 153 -17.04 -0.76 -0.53
CA VAL A 153 -16.98 -2.22 -0.31
C VAL A 153 -18.36 -2.74 0.09
N ARG A 154 -18.83 -3.79 -0.61
CA ARG A 154 -20.08 -4.50 -0.30
C ARG A 154 -20.01 -5.13 1.11
N THR A 155 -21.17 -5.28 1.74
CA THR A 155 -21.27 -5.72 3.15
C THR A 155 -21.50 -7.22 3.32
N TYR A 156 -21.71 -7.97 2.23
CA TYR A 156 -21.99 -9.41 2.23
C TYR A 156 -20.82 -10.18 1.59
N GLU A 157 -20.60 -11.41 2.05
CA GLU A 157 -19.51 -12.28 1.59
C GLU A 157 -20.02 -13.24 0.49
N PRO A 158 -19.18 -13.65 -0.49
CA PRO A 158 -17.74 -13.34 -0.65
C PRO A 158 -17.41 -11.96 -1.27
N GLU A 159 -18.40 -11.18 -1.66
CA GLU A 159 -18.27 -9.93 -2.43
C GLU A 159 -17.50 -8.85 -1.66
N ALA A 160 -17.66 -8.81 -0.34
CA ALA A 160 -16.91 -7.94 0.53
C ALA A 160 -15.41 -8.26 0.52
N LEU A 161 -15.01 -9.53 0.32
CA LEU A 161 -13.60 -9.92 0.18
C LEU A 161 -13.08 -9.56 -1.23
N VAL A 162 -13.84 -9.88 -2.27
CA VAL A 162 -13.52 -9.50 -3.66
C VAL A 162 -13.25 -7.99 -3.77
N ASP A 163 -14.14 -7.17 -3.21
CA ASP A 163 -13.98 -5.71 -3.24
C ASP A 163 -12.74 -5.21 -2.50
N LYS A 164 -12.39 -5.82 -1.35
CA LYS A 164 -11.18 -5.46 -0.61
C LYS A 164 -9.92 -5.80 -1.40
N LEU A 165 -9.92 -6.92 -2.12
CA LEU A 165 -8.81 -7.33 -2.97
C LEU A 165 -8.66 -6.39 -4.18
N ILE A 166 -9.77 -5.98 -4.80
CA ILE A 166 -9.75 -4.95 -5.87
C ILE A 166 -9.22 -3.61 -5.34
N CYS A 167 -9.64 -3.19 -4.14
CA CYS A 167 -9.10 -1.99 -3.50
C CYS A 167 -7.58 -2.11 -3.28
N GLY A 168 -7.09 -3.28 -2.82
CA GLY A 168 -5.67 -3.58 -2.70
C GLY A 168 -4.95 -3.42 -4.04
N ALA A 169 -5.46 -4.04 -5.10
CA ALA A 169 -4.90 -3.92 -6.45
C ALA A 169 -4.74 -2.45 -6.90
N TYR A 170 -5.73 -1.59 -6.65
CA TYR A 170 -5.65 -0.16 -6.96
C TYR A 170 -4.64 0.60 -6.09
N ILE A 171 -4.51 0.27 -4.81
CA ILE A 171 -3.52 0.89 -3.93
C ILE A 171 -2.10 0.58 -4.42
N GLU A 172 -1.77 -0.69 -4.65
CA GLU A 172 -0.45 -1.14 -5.11
C GLU A 172 -0.13 -0.58 -6.51
N ALA A 173 -1.11 -0.62 -7.43
CA ALA A 173 -0.91 -0.10 -8.78
C ALA A 173 -0.62 1.42 -8.77
N ARG A 174 -1.33 2.18 -7.93
CA ARG A 174 -1.09 3.61 -7.78
C ARG A 174 0.25 3.90 -7.10
N SER A 175 0.64 3.13 -6.08
CA SER A 175 1.97 3.22 -5.46
C SER A 175 3.07 3.04 -6.50
N CYS A 176 2.98 1.97 -7.31
CA CYS A 176 3.90 1.70 -8.42
C CYS A 176 4.02 2.88 -9.39
N GLU A 177 2.89 3.42 -9.85
CA GLU A 177 2.87 4.53 -10.81
C GLU A 177 3.44 5.83 -10.20
N ARG A 178 3.18 6.11 -8.91
CA ARG A 178 3.74 7.27 -8.21
C ARG A 178 5.23 7.17 -7.98
N PHE A 179 5.74 6.00 -7.59
CA PHE A 179 7.19 5.78 -7.49
C PHE A 179 7.86 5.99 -8.84
N ALA A 180 7.27 5.49 -9.93
CA ALA A 180 7.80 5.71 -11.27
C ALA A 180 7.77 7.18 -11.70
N ALA A 181 6.71 7.91 -11.34
CA ALA A 181 6.59 9.34 -11.63
C ALA A 181 7.59 10.20 -10.82
N LEU A 182 7.86 9.83 -9.56
CA LEU A 182 8.78 10.55 -8.67
C LEU A 182 10.25 10.25 -8.93
N ALA A 183 10.59 9.01 -9.26
CA ALA A 183 11.98 8.58 -9.44
C ALA A 183 12.84 9.51 -10.31
N PRO A 184 12.40 10.02 -11.48
CA PRO A 184 13.22 10.92 -12.30
C PRO A 184 13.35 12.35 -11.74
N GLN A 185 12.57 12.71 -10.71
CA GLN A 185 12.50 14.07 -10.16
C GLN A 185 13.25 14.24 -8.82
N VAL A 186 13.70 13.14 -8.23
CA VAL A 186 14.42 13.12 -6.95
C VAL A 186 15.89 12.79 -7.18
N GLU A 187 16.72 13.00 -6.17
CA GLU A 187 18.16 12.72 -6.28
C GLU A 187 18.47 11.21 -6.41
N PRO A 188 19.67 10.84 -6.90
CA PRO A 188 19.95 9.49 -7.39
C PRO A 188 19.74 8.34 -6.38
N GLU A 189 19.99 8.57 -5.09
CA GLU A 189 19.81 7.53 -4.06
C GLU A 189 18.33 7.18 -3.88
N LEU A 190 17.46 8.18 -3.69
CA LEU A 190 16.02 7.97 -3.57
C LEU A 190 15.40 7.50 -4.89
N ALA A 191 15.89 8.01 -6.02
CA ALA A 191 15.46 7.55 -7.34
C ALA A 191 15.70 6.04 -7.51
N LYS A 192 16.89 5.57 -7.13
CA LYS A 192 17.23 4.14 -7.18
C LYS A 192 16.35 3.32 -6.25
N PHE A 193 16.05 3.83 -5.06
CA PHE A 193 15.13 3.18 -4.13
C PHE A 193 13.72 3.06 -4.71
N TYR A 194 13.10 4.15 -5.17
CA TYR A 194 11.77 4.12 -5.78
C TYR A 194 11.69 3.21 -7.01
N VAL A 195 12.74 3.19 -7.86
CA VAL A 195 12.81 2.25 -8.98
C VAL A 195 12.90 0.79 -8.51
N SER A 196 13.56 0.53 -7.37
CA SER A 196 13.69 -0.83 -6.84
C SER A 196 12.37 -1.42 -6.33
N LEU A 197 11.44 -0.58 -5.89
CA LEU A 197 10.11 -0.98 -5.42
C LEU A 197 9.18 -1.40 -6.56
N LEU A 198 9.33 -0.85 -7.76
CA LEU A 198 8.36 -1.01 -8.86
C LEU A 198 8.02 -2.47 -9.18
N ARG A 199 8.97 -3.39 -9.02
CA ARG A 199 8.76 -4.81 -9.33
C ARG A 199 7.91 -5.52 -8.28
N SER A 200 8.10 -5.23 -6.99
CA SER A 200 7.26 -5.79 -5.93
C SER A 200 5.86 -5.23 -6.03
N GLU A 201 5.72 -3.91 -6.16
CA GLU A 201 4.43 -3.21 -6.30
C GLU A 201 3.60 -3.74 -7.48
N ALA A 202 4.21 -3.88 -8.65
CA ALA A 202 3.52 -4.42 -9.82
C ALA A 202 3.03 -5.86 -9.60
N ARG A 203 3.82 -6.68 -8.90
CA ARG A 203 3.44 -8.05 -8.56
C ARG A 203 2.37 -8.10 -7.48
N HIS A 204 2.40 -7.23 -6.47
CA HIS A 204 1.36 -7.14 -5.45
C HIS A 204 0.00 -6.78 -6.07
N PHE A 205 0.00 -5.81 -6.99
CA PHE A 205 -1.17 -5.48 -7.80
C PHE A 205 -1.74 -6.71 -8.53
N GLU A 206 -0.89 -7.45 -9.25
CA GLU A 206 -1.30 -8.65 -9.98
C GLU A 206 -1.82 -9.75 -9.04
N ASP A 207 -1.14 -9.97 -7.91
CA ASP A 207 -1.52 -10.95 -6.89
C ASP A 207 -2.89 -10.64 -6.27
N TYR A 208 -3.18 -9.37 -5.97
CA TYR A 208 -4.48 -8.94 -5.47
C TYR A 208 -5.59 -9.20 -6.49
N LEU A 209 -5.35 -8.86 -7.77
CA LEU A 209 -6.36 -9.03 -8.81
C LEU A 209 -6.65 -10.51 -9.09
N GLN A 210 -5.61 -11.35 -9.16
CA GLN A 210 -5.74 -12.81 -9.31
C GLN A 210 -6.55 -13.42 -8.18
N LEU A 211 -6.27 -13.05 -6.92
CA LEU A 211 -7.05 -13.52 -5.77
C LEU A 211 -8.51 -13.08 -5.86
N ALA A 212 -8.78 -11.86 -6.31
CA ALA A 212 -10.14 -11.36 -6.45
C ALA A 212 -10.93 -12.16 -7.49
N GLU A 213 -10.32 -12.47 -8.65
CA GLU A 213 -10.91 -13.30 -9.70
C GLU A 213 -11.20 -14.73 -9.22
N GLN A 214 -10.23 -15.35 -8.55
CA GLN A 214 -10.37 -16.71 -8.00
C GLN A 214 -11.52 -16.81 -6.99
N ILE A 215 -11.65 -15.81 -6.10
CA ILE A 215 -12.70 -15.79 -5.06
C ILE A 215 -14.07 -15.46 -5.66
N ALA A 216 -14.12 -14.60 -6.68
CA ALA A 216 -15.37 -14.27 -7.36
C ALA A 216 -15.92 -15.45 -8.17
N GLY A 217 -15.06 -16.27 -8.77
CA GLY A 217 -15.45 -17.40 -9.62
C GLY A 217 -16.16 -16.96 -10.91
N GLY A 218 -16.01 -15.70 -11.31
CA GLY A 218 -16.65 -15.09 -12.46
C GLY A 218 -16.00 -13.76 -12.85
N ASP A 219 -16.54 -13.09 -13.86
CA ASP A 219 -16.00 -11.81 -14.34
C ASP A 219 -16.16 -10.69 -13.28
N ILE A 220 -15.05 -10.02 -12.99
CA ILE A 220 -15.00 -8.88 -12.06
C ILE A 220 -14.78 -7.54 -12.79
N SER A 221 -14.72 -7.52 -14.11
CA SER A 221 -14.34 -6.35 -14.92
C SER A 221 -15.20 -5.13 -14.63
N GLU A 222 -16.52 -5.29 -14.48
CA GLU A 222 -17.43 -4.20 -14.11
C GLU A 222 -17.06 -3.62 -12.74
N ARG A 223 -16.73 -4.49 -11.77
CA ARG A 223 -16.39 -4.08 -10.41
C ARG A 223 -15.03 -3.40 -10.34
N VAL A 224 -14.07 -3.89 -11.10
CA VAL A 224 -12.76 -3.26 -11.30
C VAL A 224 -12.95 -1.87 -11.89
N ALA A 225 -13.68 -1.74 -13.00
CA ALA A 225 -13.94 -0.45 -13.65
C ALA A 225 -14.64 0.55 -12.72
N PHE A 226 -15.58 0.08 -11.90
CA PHE A 226 -16.22 0.91 -10.87
C PHE A 226 -15.18 1.48 -9.89
N PHE A 227 -14.32 0.64 -9.30
CA PHE A 227 -13.30 1.12 -8.37
C PHE A 227 -12.25 2.00 -9.06
N GLY A 228 -11.93 1.75 -10.32
CA GLY A 228 -11.03 2.61 -11.10
C GLY A 228 -11.59 4.02 -11.32
N ALA A 229 -12.90 4.17 -11.48
CA ALA A 229 -13.53 5.49 -11.55
C ALA A 229 -13.44 6.23 -10.19
N VAL A 230 -13.74 5.54 -9.08
CA VAL A 230 -13.60 6.09 -7.72
C VAL A 230 -12.16 6.49 -7.42
N GLU A 231 -11.21 5.61 -7.74
CA GLU A 231 -9.77 5.83 -7.57
C GLU A 231 -9.29 7.06 -8.34
N ALA A 232 -9.68 7.17 -9.62
CA ALA A 232 -9.29 8.30 -10.44
C ALA A 232 -9.86 9.62 -9.91
N GLU A 233 -11.10 9.62 -9.41
CA GLU A 233 -11.67 10.81 -8.76
C GLU A 233 -10.86 11.21 -7.51
N LEU A 234 -10.47 10.26 -6.67
CA LEU A 234 -9.66 10.52 -5.46
C LEU A 234 -8.27 11.08 -5.81
N ILE A 235 -7.66 10.60 -6.91
CA ILE A 235 -6.33 11.02 -7.36
C ILE A 235 -6.33 12.37 -8.06
N THR A 236 -7.41 12.72 -8.77
CA THR A 236 -7.45 13.92 -9.62
C THR A 236 -8.12 15.10 -8.94
N SER A 237 -9.03 14.88 -8.00
CA SER A 237 -9.71 15.96 -7.28
C SER A 237 -8.82 16.60 -6.21
N ALA A 238 -9.02 17.89 -5.96
CA ALA A 238 -8.22 18.65 -5.01
C ALA A 238 -8.30 18.06 -3.59
N ASP A 239 -7.18 18.08 -2.87
CA ASP A 239 -7.07 17.58 -1.50
C ASP A 239 -6.65 18.69 -0.53
N THR A 240 -7.08 18.57 0.72
CA THR A 240 -6.69 19.49 1.80
C THR A 240 -5.44 19.02 2.53
N GLU A 241 -5.11 17.72 2.42
CA GLU A 241 -3.92 17.14 3.02
C GLU A 241 -2.99 16.57 1.94
N PHE A 242 -1.70 16.91 2.02
CA PHE A 242 -0.70 16.35 1.11
C PHE A 242 -0.11 15.04 1.66
N ARG A 243 -0.29 13.95 0.93
CA ARG A 243 0.09 12.56 1.29
C ARG A 243 0.51 11.77 0.05
N PHE A 244 1.12 10.61 0.25
CA PHE A 244 1.61 9.75 -0.84
C PHE A 244 0.49 9.34 -1.81
N HIS A 245 -0.74 9.10 -1.35
CA HIS A 245 -1.91 8.83 -2.20
C HIS A 245 -2.95 9.97 -2.26
N SER A 246 -2.60 11.20 -1.84
CA SER A 246 -3.51 12.35 -1.94
C SER A 246 -3.74 12.80 -3.38
N GLY A 247 -4.86 13.50 -3.61
CA GLY A 247 -5.02 14.33 -4.80
C GLY A 247 -4.08 15.54 -4.80
N PRO A 248 -4.02 16.35 -5.88
CA PRO A 248 -3.24 17.58 -5.87
C PRO A 248 -3.77 18.53 -4.78
N PRO A 249 -2.90 19.22 -4.02
CA PRO A 249 -3.39 20.14 -2.99
C PRO A 249 -4.24 21.24 -3.62
N ALA A 250 -5.31 21.63 -2.93
CA ALA A 250 -6.14 22.75 -3.36
C ALA A 250 -5.25 24.00 -3.52
N LYS A 251 -5.35 24.69 -4.66
CA LYS A 251 -4.69 26.00 -4.82
C LYS A 251 -5.19 26.90 -3.70
N ALA A 252 -4.29 27.52 -2.95
CA ALA A 252 -4.66 28.59 -2.04
C ALA A 252 -5.48 29.60 -2.84
N SER A 253 -6.71 29.89 -2.40
CA SER A 253 -7.46 31.01 -2.96
C SER A 253 -6.62 32.25 -2.71
N VAL A 254 -6.11 32.86 -3.77
CA VAL A 254 -5.55 34.20 -3.68
C VAL A 254 -6.73 35.08 -3.27
N ALA A 255 -6.77 35.48 -2.01
CA ALA A 255 -7.66 36.53 -1.57
C ALA A 255 -7.08 37.83 -2.14
N ASP A 256 -7.79 38.41 -3.10
CA ASP A 256 -7.57 39.77 -3.60
C ASP A 256 -7.78 40.80 -2.48
#